data_AF-A0A5C5CUI1-F1
#
_entry.id   AF-A0A5C5CUI1-F1
#
_cell.length_a   1.000
_cell.length_b   1.000
_cell.length_c   1.000
_cell.angle_alpha   90.00
_cell.angle_beta   90.00
_cell.angle_gamma   90.00
#
_symmetry.space_group_name_H-M   'P 1'
#
loop_
_entity.id
_entity.type
_entity.pdbx_description
1 polymer ?
#
loop_
_entity_poly.entity_id
_entity_poly.type
_entity_poly.pdbx_seq_one_letter_code
_entity_poly.pdbx_strand_id
1 'polypeptide(L)'
;MKSMEHAPADLDEMIAREKKLVAIEYHNEAWADGISEGIEPEILAEAAFTTALTELIREAGDDCALELIEKMREQIVAGTFLPQRILQ
;
A
#
# COMPACT_ATOMS: atom_id res chain seq x y z
N MET A 1 16.74 -7.73 37.23
CA MET A 1 15.40 -7.54 36.65
C MET A 1 15.52 -6.33 35.73
N LYS A 2 15.69 -6.56 34.42
CA LYS A 2 15.92 -5.48 33.45
C LYS A 2 14.56 -4.85 33.17
N SER A 3 14.37 -3.60 33.58
CA SER A 3 13.13 -2.87 33.36
C SER A 3 12.75 -2.93 31.88
N MET A 4 11.55 -3.43 31.60
CA MET A 4 10.88 -3.30 30.31
C MET A 4 10.48 -1.83 30.12
N GLU A 5 11.45 -0.97 29.82
CA GLU A 5 11.18 0.28 29.11
C GLU A 5 11.08 -0.06 27.63
N HIS A 6 9.96 -0.66 27.24
CA HIS A 6 9.56 -0.72 25.84
C HIS A 6 9.12 0.70 25.47
N ALA A 7 10.02 1.45 24.85
CA ALA A 7 9.86 2.89 24.65
C ALA A 7 8.63 3.21 23.77
N PRO A 8 7.98 4.37 23.94
CA PRO A 8 6.81 4.79 23.17
C PRO A 8 6.99 4.74 21.64
N ALA A 9 8.22 4.84 21.14
CA ALA A 9 8.54 4.69 19.71
C ALA A 9 8.19 3.30 19.15
N ASP A 10 8.31 2.24 19.95
CA ASP A 10 7.96 0.88 19.53
C ASP A 10 6.42 0.72 19.43
N LEU A 11 5.69 1.38 20.33
CA LEU A 11 4.23 1.43 20.25
C LEU A 11 3.75 2.19 18.99
N ASP A 12 4.39 3.31 18.65
CA ASP A 12 4.06 4.06 17.42
C ASP A 12 4.36 3.24 16.15
N GLU A 13 5.47 2.51 16.12
CA GLU A 13 5.80 1.60 15.02
C GLU A 13 4.79 0.45 14.91
N MET A 14 4.38 -0.14 16.04
CA MET A 14 3.33 -1.16 16.08
C MET A 14 2.00 -0.61 15.54
N ILE A 15 1.61 0.60 15.95
CA ILE A 15 0.38 1.26 15.46
C ILE A 15 0.47 1.54 13.96
N ALA A 16 1.60 2.04 13.46
CA ALA A 16 1.80 2.31 12.05
C ALA A 16 1.72 1.02 11.21
N ARG A 17 2.31 -0.07 11.71
CA ARG A 17 2.22 -1.40 11.08
C ARG A 17 0.78 -1.89 11.03
N GLU A 18 0.03 -1.76 12.11
CA GLU A 18 -1.37 -2.19 12.18
C GLU A 18 -2.24 -1.41 11.19
N LYS A 19 -2.11 -0.07 11.17
CA LYS A 19 -2.82 0.78 10.19
C LYS A 19 -2.54 0.35 8.75
N LYS A 20 -1.29 0.00 8.46
CA LYS A 20 -0.90 -0.48 7.12
C LYS A 20 -1.55 -1.83 6.78
N LEU A 21 -1.63 -2.76 7.74
CA LEU A 21 -2.29 -4.05 7.53
C LEU A 21 -3.77 -3.87 7.24
N VAL A 22 -4.46 -3.07 8.05
CA VAL A 22 -5.89 -2.77 7.87
C VAL A 22 -6.15 -2.10 6.51
N ALA A 23 -5.30 -1.15 6.09
CA ALA A 23 -5.43 -0.52 4.77
C ALA A 23 -5.28 -1.53 3.61
N ILE A 24 -4.39 -2.51 3.74
CA ILE A 24 -4.22 -3.58 2.76
C ILE A 24 -5.46 -4.48 2.71
N GLU A 25 -6.03 -4.82 3.87
CA GLU A 25 -7.26 -5.63 3.96
C GLU A 25 -8.43 -4.94 3.24
N TYR A 26 -8.67 -3.65 3.52
CA TYR A 26 -9.69 -2.86 2.81
C TYR A 26 -9.50 -2.87 1.30
N HIS A 27 -8.26 -2.74 0.83
CA HIS A 27 -7.99 -2.74 -0.61
C HIS A 27 -8.19 -4.13 -1.24
N ASN A 28 -7.79 -5.19 -0.54
CA ASN A 28 -7.99 -6.57 -1.00
C ASN A 28 -9.48 -6.93 -1.09
N GLU A 29 -10.29 -6.50 -0.13
CA GLU A 29 -11.75 -6.68 -0.16
C GLU A 29 -12.37 -5.95 -1.35
N ALA A 30 -12.08 -4.65 -1.50
CA ALA A 30 -12.55 -3.87 -2.64
C ALA A 30 -12.10 -4.47 -3.99
N TRP A 31 -10.89 -5.05 -4.03
CA TRP A 31 -10.38 -5.75 -5.19
C TRP A 31 -11.19 -7.02 -5.49
N ALA A 32 -11.40 -7.87 -4.49
CA ALA A 32 -12.17 -9.10 -4.63
C ALA A 32 -13.61 -8.84 -5.07
N ASP A 33 -14.25 -7.83 -4.49
CA ASP A 33 -15.62 -7.42 -4.84
C ASP A 33 -15.68 -6.93 -6.30
N GLY A 34 -14.74 -6.05 -6.71
CA GLY A 34 -14.69 -5.57 -8.09
C GLY A 34 -14.53 -6.69 -9.11
N ILE A 35 -13.66 -7.67 -8.83
CA ILE A 35 -13.50 -8.86 -9.68
C ILE A 35 -14.77 -9.71 -9.70
N SER A 36 -15.46 -9.88 -8.56
CA SER A 36 -16.71 -10.63 -8.47
C SER A 36 -17.84 -9.99 -9.28
N GLU A 37 -17.85 -8.65 -9.40
CA GLU A 37 -18.79 -7.89 -10.23
C GLU A 37 -18.39 -7.87 -11.72
N GLY A 38 -17.28 -8.51 -12.08
CA GLY A 38 -16.82 -8.63 -13.48
C GLY A 38 -16.02 -7.44 -13.99
N ILE A 39 -15.49 -6.59 -13.11
CA ILE A 39 -14.62 -5.47 -13.49
C ILE A 39 -13.23 -6.02 -13.87
N GLU A 40 -12.70 -5.59 -15.01
CA GLU A 40 -11.36 -5.99 -15.45
C GLU A 40 -10.27 -5.46 -14.50
N PRO A 41 -9.24 -6.26 -14.18
CA PRO A 41 -8.16 -5.85 -13.27
C PRO A 41 -7.47 -4.54 -13.67
N GLU A 42 -7.31 -4.28 -14.97
CA GLU A 42 -6.70 -3.06 -15.48
C GLU A 42 -7.54 -1.82 -15.17
N ILE A 43 -8.87 -1.93 -15.30
CA ILE A 43 -9.82 -0.85 -14.97
C ILE A 43 -9.81 -0.60 -13.45
N LEU A 44 -9.81 -1.67 -12.66
CA LEU A 44 -9.79 -1.57 -11.21
C LEU A 44 -8.49 -0.94 -10.69
N ALA A 45 -7.35 -1.31 -11.29
CA ALA A 45 -6.05 -0.71 -11.02
C ALA A 45 -6.05 0.79 -11.32
N GLU A 46 -6.50 1.19 -12.52
CA GLU A 46 -6.52 2.59 -12.94
C GLU A 46 -7.41 3.44 -12.02
N ALA A 47 -8.59 2.92 -11.65
CA ALA A 47 -9.50 3.59 -10.73
C ALA A 47 -8.88 3.75 -9.33
N ALA A 48 -8.21 2.70 -8.82
CA ALA A 48 -7.53 2.74 -7.53
C ALA A 48 -6.39 3.76 -7.51
N PHE A 49 -5.52 3.75 -8.53
CA PHE A 49 -4.41 4.71 -8.64
C PHE A 49 -4.89 6.15 -8.78
N THR A 50 -5.89 6.39 -9.63
CA THR A 50 -6.46 7.73 -9.82
C THR A 50 -7.04 8.27 -8.52
N THR A 51 -7.80 7.44 -7.80
CA THR A 51 -8.39 7.81 -6.50
C THR A 51 -7.30 8.10 -5.48
N ALA A 52 -6.32 7.19 -5.33
CA ALA A 52 -5.25 7.34 -4.35
C ALA A 52 -4.40 8.60 -4.60
N LEU A 53 -4.02 8.87 -5.85
CA LEU A 53 -3.24 10.05 -6.20
C LEU A 53 -4.05 11.34 -6.01
N THR A 54 -5.33 11.36 -6.38
CA THR A 54 -6.21 12.52 -6.19
C THR A 54 -6.31 12.89 -4.71
N GLU A 55 -6.56 11.90 -3.85
CA GLU A 55 -6.69 12.14 -2.42
C GLU A 55 -5.34 12.50 -1.78
N LEU A 56 -4.24 11.85 -2.17
CA LEU A 56 -2.92 12.19 -1.67
C LEU A 56 -2.50 13.61 -2.03
N ILE A 57 -2.75 14.03 -3.27
CA ILE A 57 -2.52 15.41 -3.72
C ILE A 57 -3.36 16.39 -2.89
N ARG A 58 -4.64 16.07 -2.66
CA ARG A 58 -5.54 16.93 -1.88
C ARG A 58 -5.05 17.12 -0.44
N GLU A 59 -4.59 16.05 0.20
CA GLU A 59 -4.22 16.06 1.63
C GLU A 59 -2.75 16.44 1.89
N ALA A 60 -1.83 16.11 0.98
CA ALA A 60 -0.38 16.24 1.20
C ALA A 60 0.36 16.99 0.08
N GLY A 61 -0.30 17.33 -1.02
CA GLY A 61 0.28 18.05 -2.15
C GLY A 61 0.99 17.16 -3.18
N ASP A 62 1.29 17.77 -4.33
CA ASP A 62 1.81 17.09 -5.52
C ASP A 62 3.18 16.44 -5.30
N ASP A 63 4.06 17.06 -4.51
CA ASP A 63 5.40 16.55 -4.23
C ASP A 63 5.36 15.17 -3.56
N CYS A 64 4.46 14.97 -2.58
CA CYS A 64 4.28 13.68 -1.92
C CYS A 64 3.77 12.60 -2.87
N ALA A 65 2.90 12.96 -3.82
CA ALA A 65 2.41 12.02 -4.83
C ALA A 65 3.50 11.62 -5.82
N LEU A 66 4.33 12.58 -6.26
CA LEU A 66 5.47 12.32 -7.15
C LEU A 66 6.51 11.42 -6.49
N GLU A 67 6.86 11.68 -5.22
CA GLU A 67 7.79 10.81 -4.46
C GLU A 67 7.28 9.37 -4.35
N LEU A 68 5.97 9.19 -4.12
CA LEU A 68 5.36 7.86 -4.09
C LEU A 68 5.48 7.16 -5.44
N ILE A 69 5.17 7.85 -6.54
CA ILE A 69 5.25 7.28 -7.89
C ILE A 69 6.68 6.88 -8.26
N GLU A 70 7.67 7.72 -7.97
CA GLU A 70 9.08 7.36 -8.25
C GLU A 70 9.50 6.13 -7.45
N LYS A 71 9.15 6.05 -6.17
CA LYS A 71 9.43 4.86 -5.35
C LYS A 71 8.75 3.61 -5.90
N MET A 72 7.49 3.70 -6.31
CA MET A 72 6.78 2.56 -6.90
C MET A 72 7.40 2.12 -8.23
N ARG A 73 7.82 3.09 -9.06
CA ARG A 73 8.54 2.83 -10.30
C ARG A 73 9.85 2.10 -10.05
N GLU A 74 10.66 2.56 -9.08
CA GLU A 74 11.89 1.86 -8.67
C GLU A 74 11.61 0.42 -8.25
N GLN A 75 10.55 0.18 -7.47
CA GLN A 75 10.15 -1.17 -7.05
C GLN A 75 9.74 -2.06 -8.22
N ILE A 76 9.03 -1.52 -9.22
CA ILE A 76 8.67 -2.24 -10.45
C ILE A 76 9.94 -2.63 -11.21
N VAL A 77 10.86 -1.67 -11.41
CA VAL A 77 12.13 -1.92 -12.11
C VAL A 77 12.98 -2.97 -11.38
N ALA A 78 12.96 -2.95 -10.05
CA ALA A 78 13.62 -3.96 -9.22
C ALA A 78 12.93 -5.34 -9.24
N GLY A 79 11.74 -5.47 -9.84
CA GLY A 79 10.97 -6.71 -9.88
C GLY A 79 10.31 -7.07 -8.55
N THR A 80 10.12 -6.11 -7.64
CA THR A 80 9.58 -6.33 -6.29
C THR A 80 8.20 -6.99 -6.29
N PHE A 81 7.40 -6.70 -7.31
CA PHE A 81 6.02 -7.19 -7.45
C PHE A 81 5.91 -8.49 -8.24
N LEU A 82 7.01 -8.99 -8.80
CA LEU A 82 6.99 -10.27 -9.49
C LEU A 82 6.71 -11.37 -8.45
N PRO A 83 5.84 -12.35 -8.75
CA PRO A 83 5.65 -13.48 -7.86
C PRO A 83 7.02 -14.10 -7.62
N GLN A 84 7.38 -14.30 -6.35
CA GLN A 84 8.55 -15.09 -6.01
C GLN A 84 8.38 -16.41 -6.73
N ARG A 85 9.19 -16.66 -7.76
CA ARG A 85 9.16 -17.91 -8.50
C ARG A 85 9.45 -18.99 -7.47
N ILE A 86 8.40 -19.67 -7.00
CA ILE A 86 8.56 -20.91 -6.29
C ILE A 86 9.22 -21.81 -7.33
N LEU A 87 10.52 -22.05 -7.16
CA LEU A 87 11.21 -23.08 -7.92
C LEU A 87 10.50 -24.38 -7.57
N GLN A 88 9.58 -24.81 -8.42
CA GLN A 88 8.99 -26.14 -8.42
C GLN A 88 9.81 -27.05 -9.33
#